data_AF-A0AAU5XIR0-F1
#
_entry.id   AF-A0AAU5XIR0-F1
#
_cell.length_a   1.000
_cell.length_b   1.000
_cell.length_c   1.000
_cell.angle_alpha   90.00
_cell.angle_beta   90.00
_cell.angle_gamma   90.00
#
_symmetry.space_group_name_H-M   'P 1'
#
loop_
_entity.id
_entity.type
_entity.pdbx_description
1 polymer ?
#
loop_
_entity_poly.entity_id
_entity_poly.type
_entity_poly.pdbx_seq_one_letter_code
_entity_poly.pdbx_strand_id
1 'polypeptide(L)'
;MSSSPFRDTARKIARDKDYYTMAWESDRARSHGWWKNLVEYGAWRGPGSSRVGPPDPEALDGIAKLFGTTVERVSAMIAADWYGVRPDTDLSARVLSLGPVLDGLTDADAELVESLARRLAKTNG
;
A
#
# COMPACT_ATOMS: atom_id res chain seq x y z
N MET A 1 -2.17 4.73 8.88
CA MET A 1 -1.48 3.59 8.21
C MET A 1 -0.01 3.96 7.97
N SER A 2 0.87 2.97 7.84
CA SER A 2 2.29 3.22 7.59
C SER A 2 2.53 3.85 6.22
N SER A 3 3.56 4.70 6.12
CA SER A 3 4.03 5.27 4.85
C SER A 3 4.79 4.26 3.97
N SER A 4 5.05 3.05 4.48
CA SER A 4 5.76 1.99 3.76
C SER A 4 5.08 0.61 3.93
N PRO A 5 3.84 0.44 3.42
CA PRO A 5 3.08 -0.80 3.57
C PRO A 5 3.75 -2.04 2.95
N PHE A 6 4.50 -1.90 1.86
CA PHE A 6 5.22 -3.04 1.26
C PHE A 6 6.29 -3.54 2.23
N ARG A 7 7.15 -2.63 2.69
CA ARG A 7 8.22 -2.93 3.64
C ARG A 7 7.68 -3.50 4.94
N ASP A 8 6.59 -2.95 5.45
CA ASP A 8 6.04 -3.42 6.73
C ASP A 8 5.45 -4.82 6.62
N THR A 9 4.84 -5.15 5.48
CA THR A 9 4.40 -6.51 5.18
C THR A 9 5.60 -7.46 5.13
N ALA A 10 6.65 -7.11 4.39
CA ALA A 10 7.89 -7.89 4.33
C ALA A 10 8.55 -8.06 5.71
N ARG A 11 8.57 -7.00 6.52
CA ARG A 11 9.13 -7.01 7.88
C ARG A 11 8.32 -7.89 8.82
N LYS A 12 7.00 -7.93 8.69
CA LYS A 12 6.15 -8.84 9.47
C LYS A 12 6.51 -10.29 9.16
N ILE A 13 6.65 -10.63 7.89
CA ILE A 13 7.03 -11.98 7.43
C ILE A 13 8.43 -12.35 7.93
N ALA A 14 9.38 -11.40 7.88
CA ALA A 14 10.76 -11.60 8.33
C ALA A 14 10.91 -11.83 9.86
N ARG A 15 9.83 -11.69 10.66
CA ARG A 15 9.85 -12.08 12.08
C ARG A 15 9.82 -13.60 12.25
N ASP A 16 9.20 -14.30 11.30
CA ASP A 16 8.93 -15.74 11.39
C ASP A 16 9.67 -16.54 10.30
N LYS A 17 10.26 -15.88 9.31
CA LYS A 17 10.97 -16.50 8.18
C LYS A 17 12.31 -15.82 7.93
N ASP A 18 13.32 -16.60 7.56
CA ASP A 18 14.58 -16.05 7.06
C ASP A 18 14.45 -15.54 5.61
N TYR A 19 15.44 -14.77 5.16
CA TYR A 19 15.41 -14.14 3.83
C TYR A 19 15.55 -15.15 2.68
N TYR A 20 16.11 -16.34 2.92
CA TYR A 20 16.17 -17.41 1.92
C TYR A 20 14.79 -18.02 1.69
N THR A 21 14.06 -18.26 2.78
CA THR A 21 12.68 -18.75 2.77
C THR A 21 11.77 -17.75 2.08
N MET A 22 11.90 -16.45 2.38
CA MET A 22 11.16 -15.40 1.66
C MET A 22 11.44 -15.40 0.16
N ALA A 23 12.70 -15.54 -0.25
CA ALA A 23 13.05 -15.64 -1.67
C ALA A 23 12.45 -16.90 -2.33
N TRP A 24 12.47 -18.04 -1.64
CA TRP A 24 11.91 -19.29 -2.15
C TRP A 24 10.39 -19.26 -2.25
N GLU A 25 9.69 -18.84 -1.20
CA GLU A 25 8.23 -18.81 -1.16
C GLU A 25 7.61 -17.72 -2.05
N SER A 26 8.41 -16.72 -2.45
CA SER A 26 8.04 -15.77 -3.50
C SER A 26 8.39 -16.25 -4.92
N ASP A 27 8.63 -17.54 -5.12
CA ASP A 27 9.03 -18.12 -6.42
C ASP A 27 10.27 -17.44 -7.01
N ARG A 28 11.19 -17.01 -6.15
CA ARG A 28 12.41 -16.26 -6.49
C ARG A 28 12.15 -14.94 -7.19
N ALA A 29 10.98 -14.32 -6.97
CA ALA A 29 10.64 -12.98 -7.47
C ALA A 29 11.73 -11.93 -7.18
N ARG A 30 12.37 -12.00 -6.00
CA ARG A 30 13.55 -11.23 -5.64
C ARG A 30 14.53 -12.08 -4.82
N SER A 31 15.81 -11.70 -4.84
CA SER A 31 16.86 -12.43 -4.11
C SER A 31 16.75 -12.22 -2.59
N HIS A 32 17.32 -13.13 -1.81
CA HIS A 32 17.39 -13.00 -0.35
C HIS A 32 18.11 -11.71 0.09
N GLY A 33 19.12 -11.26 -0.65
CA GLY A 33 19.82 -9.99 -0.40
C GLY A 33 18.93 -8.77 -0.63
N TRP A 34 18.06 -8.83 -1.66
CA TRP A 34 17.07 -7.78 -1.91
C TRP A 34 16.06 -7.71 -0.76
N TRP A 35 15.53 -8.86 -0.30
CA TRP A 35 14.61 -8.92 0.84
C TRP A 35 15.23 -8.38 2.13
N LYS A 36 16.48 -8.77 2.43
CA LYS A 36 17.24 -8.26 3.58
C LYS A 36 17.34 -6.74 3.52
N ASN A 37 17.81 -6.21 2.40
CA ASN A 37 18.00 -4.77 2.22
C ASN A 37 16.67 -4.00 2.34
N LEU A 38 15.59 -4.52 1.75
CA LEU A 38 14.25 -3.93 1.89
C LEU A 38 13.81 -3.89 3.35
N VAL A 39 13.94 -4.98 4.09
CA VAL A 39 13.47 -5.07 5.48
C VAL A 39 14.29 -4.13 6.38
N GLU A 40 15.62 -4.14 6.24
CA GLU A 40 16.55 -3.37 7.06
C GLU A 40 16.56 -1.87 6.73
N TYR A 41 16.49 -1.51 5.46
CA TYR A 41 16.67 -0.12 5.00
C TYR A 41 15.45 0.47 4.30
N GLY A 42 14.64 -0.34 3.63
CA GLY A 42 13.51 0.11 2.80
C GLY A 42 13.94 0.53 1.40
N ALA A 43 13.01 1.10 0.61
CA ALA A 43 13.24 1.44 -0.79
C ALA A 43 14.44 2.38 -1.02
N TRP A 44 14.54 3.45 -0.22
CA TRP A 44 15.43 4.58 -0.53
C TRP A 44 16.56 4.83 0.47
N ARG A 45 16.54 4.20 1.65
CA ARG A 45 17.55 4.43 2.71
C ARG A 45 18.66 3.37 2.67
N GLY A 46 19.68 3.56 3.50
CA GLY A 46 20.81 2.64 3.67
C GLY A 46 22.11 3.09 2.97
N PRO A 47 23.23 2.38 3.18
CA PRO A 47 24.47 2.56 2.43
C PRO A 47 24.26 2.45 0.93
N GLY A 48 25.18 2.99 0.11
CA GLY A 48 24.99 3.11 -1.35
C GLY A 48 24.60 1.82 -2.09
N SER A 49 25.03 0.65 -1.59
CA SER A 49 24.71 -0.68 -2.15
C SER A 49 23.43 -1.32 -1.58
N SER A 50 22.78 -0.70 -0.59
CA SER A 50 21.63 -1.25 0.12
C SER A 50 20.28 -0.73 -0.38
N ARG A 51 20.28 0.23 -1.30
CA ARG A 51 19.04 0.70 -1.95
C ARG A 51 18.50 -0.39 -2.86
N VAL A 52 17.19 -0.63 -2.80
CA VAL A 52 16.52 -1.63 -3.61
C VAL A 52 15.52 -0.95 -4.54
N GLY A 53 15.68 -1.18 -5.83
CA GLY A 53 14.69 -0.76 -6.83
C GLY A 53 13.37 -1.52 -6.66
N PRO A 54 12.25 -0.98 -7.16
CA PRO A 54 10.96 -1.64 -7.09
C PRO A 54 11.00 -3.00 -7.78
N PRO A 55 10.18 -3.98 -7.36
CA PRO A 55 9.97 -5.22 -8.11
C PRO A 55 9.53 -4.96 -9.55
N ASP A 56 10.00 -5.78 -10.49
CA ASP A 56 9.53 -5.76 -11.88
C ASP A 56 8.11 -6.35 -11.97
N PRO A 57 7.29 -6.02 -12.98
CA PRO A 57 5.92 -6.53 -13.09
C PRO A 57 5.81 -8.06 -13.03
N GLU A 58 6.77 -8.77 -13.62
CA GLU A 58 6.84 -10.24 -13.62
C GLU A 58 7.08 -10.84 -12.22
N ALA A 59 7.61 -10.05 -11.28
CA ALA A 59 7.89 -10.47 -9.92
C ALA A 59 6.65 -10.40 -9.01
N LEU A 60 5.56 -9.75 -9.45
CA LEU A 60 4.43 -9.42 -8.58
C LEU A 60 3.61 -10.64 -8.15
N ASP A 61 3.43 -11.63 -9.02
CA ASP A 61 2.70 -12.87 -8.69
C ASP A 61 3.36 -13.62 -7.53
N GLY A 62 4.68 -13.80 -7.61
CA GLY A 62 5.46 -14.44 -6.54
C GLY A 62 5.42 -13.65 -5.24
N ILE A 63 5.47 -12.32 -5.31
CA ILE A 63 5.37 -11.47 -4.12
C ILE A 63 3.96 -11.53 -3.51
N ALA A 64 2.91 -11.54 -4.34
CA ALA A 64 1.53 -11.66 -3.90
C ALA A 64 1.29 -12.99 -3.16
N LYS A 65 1.86 -14.09 -3.69
CA LYS A 65 1.88 -15.40 -3.03
C LYS A 65 2.55 -15.35 -1.66
N LEU A 66 3.76 -14.78 -1.56
CA LEU A 66 4.46 -14.64 -0.29
C LEU A 66 3.68 -13.76 0.71
N PHE A 67 3.07 -12.69 0.24
CA PHE A 67 2.33 -11.74 1.09
C PHE A 67 0.93 -12.24 1.45
N GLY A 68 0.43 -13.29 0.82
CA GLY A 68 -0.94 -13.78 1.00
C GLY A 68 -1.98 -12.74 0.57
N THR A 69 -1.74 -12.03 -0.54
CA THR A 69 -2.60 -10.95 -1.05
C THR A 69 -2.67 -10.97 -2.58
N THR A 70 -3.32 -9.99 -3.20
CA THR A 70 -3.44 -9.90 -4.68
C THR A 70 -2.35 -9.05 -5.31
N VAL A 71 -2.10 -9.25 -6.61
CA VAL A 71 -1.14 -8.45 -7.41
C VAL A 71 -1.49 -6.97 -7.39
N GLU A 72 -2.78 -6.62 -7.43
CA GLU A 72 -3.25 -5.23 -7.34
C GLU A 72 -2.86 -4.62 -6.01
N ARG A 73 -3.00 -5.37 -4.91
CA ARG A 73 -2.62 -4.89 -3.59
C ARG A 73 -1.12 -4.72 -3.47
N VAL A 74 -0.33 -5.66 -4.00
CA VAL A 74 1.14 -5.54 -4.08
C VAL A 74 1.53 -4.30 -4.89
N SER A 75 0.89 -4.06 -6.03
CA SER A 75 1.13 -2.90 -6.89
C SER A 75 0.84 -1.58 -6.17
N ALA A 76 -0.27 -1.51 -5.44
CA ALA A 76 -0.60 -0.34 -4.61
C ALA A 76 0.43 -0.12 -3.47
N MET A 77 0.92 -1.20 -2.86
CA MET A 77 1.98 -1.12 -1.85
C MET A 77 3.30 -0.61 -2.46
N ILE A 78 3.67 -1.07 -3.66
CA ILE A 78 4.85 -0.57 -4.39
C ILE A 78 4.70 0.92 -4.71
N ALA A 79 3.53 1.33 -5.18
CA ALA A 79 3.20 2.73 -5.46
C ALA A 79 3.43 3.62 -4.22
N ALA A 80 3.03 3.15 -3.04
CA ALA A 80 3.25 3.84 -1.78
C ALA A 80 4.74 3.90 -1.38
N ASP A 81 5.42 2.75 -1.32
CA ASP A 81 6.78 2.65 -0.78
C ASP A 81 7.84 3.31 -1.68
N TRP A 82 7.73 3.13 -3.01
CA TRP A 82 8.73 3.62 -3.95
C TRP A 82 8.39 5.00 -4.51
N TYR A 83 7.12 5.29 -4.74
CA TYR A 83 6.70 6.49 -5.46
C TYR A 83 5.95 7.50 -4.57
N GLY A 84 5.70 7.17 -3.30
CA GLY A 84 4.99 8.05 -2.37
C GLY A 84 3.51 8.23 -2.71
N VAL A 85 2.96 7.41 -3.62
CA VAL A 85 1.55 7.42 -3.98
C VAL A 85 0.77 6.81 -2.83
N ARG A 86 0.10 7.63 -2.04
CA ARG A 86 -0.80 7.14 -1.01
C ARG A 86 -2.07 6.64 -1.69
N PRO A 87 -2.45 5.36 -1.56
CA PRO A 87 -3.73 4.87 -2.02
C PRO A 87 -4.88 5.36 -1.13
N ASP A 88 -4.80 6.57 -0.55
CA ASP A 88 -5.85 7.20 0.26
C ASP A 88 -7.08 7.60 -0.58
N THR A 89 -7.44 6.77 -1.55
CA THR A 89 -8.79 6.58 -2.03
C THR A 89 -9.22 5.13 -1.92
N ASP A 90 -8.93 4.45 -0.80
CA ASP A 90 -9.82 3.41 -0.25
C ASP A 90 -11.12 4.09 0.24
N LEU A 91 -11.76 4.85 -0.65
CA LEU A 91 -13.11 5.37 -0.48
C LEU A 91 -14.02 4.15 -0.44
N SER A 92 -14.83 4.03 0.61
CA SER A 92 -15.85 2.98 0.65
C SER A 92 -16.70 3.02 -0.63
N ALA A 93 -17.26 1.89 -1.05
CA ALA A 93 -18.17 1.84 -2.22
C ALA A 93 -19.27 2.91 -2.13
N ARG A 94 -19.71 3.25 -0.91
CA ARG A 94 -20.65 4.35 -0.63
C ARG A 94 -20.08 5.71 -1.03
N VAL A 95 -18.84 6.02 -0.65
CA VAL A 95 -18.19 7.30 -1.00
C VAL A 95 -17.90 7.37 -2.50
N LEU A 96 -17.43 6.28 -3.12
CA LEU A 96 -17.26 6.22 -4.58
C LEU A 96 -18.58 6.43 -5.32
N SER A 97 -19.67 5.84 -4.86
CA SER A 97 -21.00 6.01 -5.47
C SER A 97 -21.55 7.43 -5.35
N LEU A 98 -21.11 8.19 -4.34
CA LEU A 98 -21.54 9.57 -4.13
C LEU A 98 -20.74 10.58 -4.96
N GLY A 99 -19.56 10.22 -5.47
CA GLY A 99 -18.69 11.10 -6.26
C GLY A 99 -19.44 11.86 -7.37
N PRO A 100 -20.10 11.17 -8.32
CA PRO A 100 -20.82 11.82 -9.41
C PRO A 100 -21.96 12.74 -8.96
N VAL A 101 -22.57 12.45 -7.80
CA VAL A 101 -23.64 13.28 -7.23
C VAL A 101 -23.06 14.55 -6.63
N LEU A 102 -21.94 14.44 -5.90
CA LEU A 102 -21.25 15.57 -5.29
C LEU A 102 -20.64 16.49 -6.36
N ASP A 103 -20.11 15.94 -7.45
CA ASP A 103 -19.55 16.70 -8.58
C ASP A 103 -20.60 17.57 -9.30
N GLY A 104 -21.88 17.24 -9.18
CA GLY A 104 -22.99 18.00 -9.76
C GLY A 104 -23.56 19.11 -8.86
N LEU A 105 -23.08 19.24 -7.63
CA LEU A 105 -23.57 20.24 -6.68
C LEU A 105 -22.94 21.61 -6.96
N THR A 106 -23.71 22.66 -6.63
CA THR A 106 -23.13 23.99 -6.49
C THR A 106 -22.30 24.06 -5.21
N ASP A 107 -21.38 25.03 -5.12
CA ASP A 107 -20.57 25.21 -3.90
C ASP A 107 -21.44 25.37 -2.64
N ALA A 108 -22.54 26.12 -2.75
CA ALA A 108 -23.47 26.34 -1.64
C ALA A 108 -24.15 25.04 -1.19
N ASP A 109 -24.54 24.17 -2.13
CA ASP A 109 -25.16 22.89 -1.83
C ASP A 109 -24.14 21.88 -1.28
N ALA A 110 -22.91 21.90 -1.79
CA ALA A 110 -21.82 21.07 -1.28
C ALA A 110 -21.49 21.42 0.18
N GLU A 111 -21.42 22.71 0.53
CA GLU A 111 -21.24 23.19 1.91
C GLU A 111 -22.39 22.72 2.82
N LEU A 112 -23.63 22.79 2.34
CA LEU A 112 -24.80 22.31 3.08
C LEU A 112 -24.69 20.80 3.37
N VAL A 113 -24.37 20.00 2.35
CA VAL A 113 -24.21 18.54 2.47
C VAL A 113 -23.08 18.19 3.44
N GLU A 114 -21.95 18.89 3.37
CA GLU A 114 -20.84 18.70 4.32
C GLU A 114 -21.29 18.99 5.76
N SER A 115 -21.96 20.13 5.98
CA SER A 115 -22.43 20.52 7.31
C SER A 115 -23.38 19.47 7.91
N LEU A 116 -24.28 18.93 7.09
CA LEU A 116 -25.23 17.90 7.49
C LEU A 116 -24.52 16.59 7.82
N ALA A 117 -23.61 16.13 6.98
CA ALA A 117 -22.84 14.91 7.18
C ALA A 117 -22.03 14.98 8.49
N ARG A 118 -21.35 16.11 8.74
CA ARG A 118 -20.59 16.36 9.98
C ARG A 118 -21.50 16.36 11.21
N ARG A 119 -22.70 16.96 11.13
CA ARG A 119 -23.66 16.98 12.23
C ARG A 119 -24.13 15.56 12.58
N LEU A 120 -24.54 14.79 11.57
CA LEU A 120 -25.03 13.42 11.77
C LEU A 120 -23.95 12.47 12.31
N ALA A 121 -22.70 12.64 11.87
CA ALA A 121 -21.57 11.86 12.37
C ALA A 121 -21.32 12.07 13.88
N LYS A 122 -21.55 13.28 14.40
CA LYS A 122 -21.40 13.59 15.83
C LYS A 122 -22.54 13.04 16.69
N THR A 123 -23.71 12.79 16.12
CA THR A 123 -24.88 12.26 16.86
C THR A 123 -24.83 10.75 17.03
N ASN A 124 -24.04 10.05 16.20
CA ASN A 124 -23.90 8.60 16.22
C ASN A 124 -22.57 8.11 16.84
N GLY A 125 -21.87 8.99 17.57
CA GLY A 125 -20.57 8.71 18.21
C GLY A 125 -20.62 8.86 19.72
#